data_AF-A0A5E6VTP6-F1
#
_entry.id   AF-A0A5E6VTP6-F1
#
_cell.length_a   1.000
_cell.length_b   1.000
_cell.length_c   1.000
_cell.angle_alpha   90.00
_cell.angle_beta   90.00
_cell.angle_gamma   90.00
#
_symmetry.space_group_name_H-M   'P 1'
#
loop_
_entity.id
_entity.type
_entity.pdbx_description
1 polymer ?
#
loop_
_entity_poly.entity_id
_entity_poly.type
_entity_poly.pdbx_seq_one_letter_code
_entity_poly.pdbx_strand_id
1 'polypeptide(L)'
;MLDTIDVNFHGKRHTDFDLTRIIKAQQQGFDEPVTAYLCGAFIKARAGIGVVFGHKRKDQYGRFDDGHLIRTSDVLKVEREGRFWVMTTVNSRYVLATFQRGNGRASLREFLRLSKGQPHFTPRVLQ
;
A
#
# COMPACT_ATOMS: atom_id res chain seq x y z
N MET A 1 13.66 34.98 12.38
CA MET A 1 12.27 34.55 12.14
C MET A 1 12.36 33.44 11.11
N LEU A 2 12.06 32.19 11.47
CA LEU A 2 12.12 31.07 10.54
C LEU A 2 10.77 31.03 9.81
N ASP A 3 10.78 31.32 8.52
CA ASP A 3 9.61 31.15 7.64
C ASP A 3 9.25 29.68 7.61
N THR A 4 8.27 29.30 8.43
CA THR A 4 7.70 27.96 8.42
C THR A 4 6.74 27.91 7.25
N ILE A 5 7.19 27.33 6.14
CA ILE A 5 6.34 27.09 4.98
C ILE A 5 5.35 25.99 5.36
N ASP A 6 4.10 26.35 5.60
CA ASP A 6 3.03 25.41 5.90
C ASP A 6 2.53 24.76 4.62
N VAL A 7 3.11 23.60 4.28
CA VAL A 7 2.74 22.83 3.09
C VAL A 7 1.55 21.94 3.43
N ASN A 8 0.35 22.44 3.16
CA ASN A 8 -0.87 21.64 3.27
C ASN A 8 -0.97 20.68 2.07
N PHE A 9 -0.56 19.43 2.27
CA PHE A 9 -0.87 18.37 1.32
C PHE A 9 -2.38 18.16 1.31
N HIS A 10 -3.05 18.56 0.23
CA HIS A 10 -4.42 18.15 -0.04
C HIS A 10 -4.46 16.65 -0.33
N GLY A 11 -4.34 15.84 0.72
CA GLY A 11 -4.46 14.39 0.66
C GLY A 11 -5.76 14.03 -0.06
N LYS A 12 -5.69 13.08 -0.99
CA LYS A 12 -6.89 12.51 -1.60
C LYS A 12 -7.71 11.89 -0.47
N ARG A 13 -8.80 12.55 -0.09
CA ARG A 13 -9.71 12.02 0.94
C ARG A 13 -10.22 10.65 0.50
N HIS A 14 -10.34 9.73 1.45
CA HIS A 14 -10.99 8.44 1.22
C HIS A 14 -12.44 8.68 0.81
N THR A 15 -12.85 8.06 -0.30
CA THR A 15 -14.25 8.11 -0.74
C THR A 15 -15.11 7.20 0.14
N ASP A 16 -16.44 7.38 0.13
CA ASP A 16 -17.36 6.47 0.85
C ASP A 16 -17.19 5.02 0.41
N PHE A 17 -16.86 4.80 -0.87
CA PHE A 17 -16.52 3.49 -1.39
C PHE A 17 -15.24 2.93 -0.76
N ASP A 18 -14.20 3.75 -0.62
CA ASP A 18 -12.96 3.36 0.06
C ASP A 18 -13.21 3.00 1.53
N LEU A 19 -13.94 3.85 2.27
CA LEU A 19 -14.28 3.62 3.67
C LEU A 19 -15.11 2.35 3.84
N THR A 20 -16.11 2.13 2.99
CA THR A 20 -16.91 0.89 2.99
C THR A 20 -16.04 -0.35 2.75
N ARG A 21 -15.05 -0.25 1.85
CA ARG A 21 -14.13 -1.35 1.54
C ARG A 21 -13.14 -1.60 2.68
N ILE A 22 -12.67 -0.56 3.37
CA ILE A 22 -11.84 -0.66 4.56
C ILE A 22 -12.61 -1.37 5.69
N ILE A 23 -13.83 -0.95 6.00
CA ILE A 23 -14.66 -1.57 7.05
C ILE A 23 -14.84 -3.06 6.76
N LYS A 24 -15.16 -3.42 5.50
CA LYS A 24 -15.28 -4.83 5.08
C LYS A 24 -13.96 -5.61 5.25
N ALA A 25 -12.82 -4.97 5.03
CA ALA A 25 -11.51 -5.61 5.22
C ALA A 25 -11.22 -5.83 6.72
N GLN A 26 -11.49 -4.82 7.55
CA GLN A 26 -11.32 -4.90 9.00
C GLN A 26 -12.20 -5.99 9.62
N GLN A 27 -13.47 -6.09 9.17
CA GLN A 27 -14.41 -7.11 9.63
C GLN A 27 -14.01 -8.53 9.24
N GLN A 28 -13.36 -8.71 8.07
CA GLN A 28 -12.88 -10.02 7.65
C GLN A 28 -11.77 -10.54 8.57
N GLY A 29 -10.88 -9.65 9.01
CA GLY A 29 -9.66 -10.04 9.70
C GLY A 29 -8.60 -10.65 8.77
N PHE A 30 -7.38 -10.78 9.30
CA PHE A 30 -6.21 -11.34 8.62
C PHE A 30 -5.35 -12.08 9.63
N ASP A 31 -4.74 -13.19 9.21
CA ASP A 31 -3.95 -14.05 10.11
C ASP A 31 -2.68 -13.36 10.61
N GLU A 32 -1.95 -12.66 9.72
CA GLU A 32 -0.80 -11.85 10.10
C GLU A 32 -1.18 -10.35 10.24
N PRO A 33 -0.49 -9.62 11.14
CA PRO A 33 -0.78 -8.20 11.37
C PRO A 33 -0.69 -7.33 10.12
N VAL A 34 -1.78 -6.64 9.81
CA VAL A 34 -1.81 -5.60 8.77
C VAL A 34 -1.16 -4.33 9.30
N THR A 35 -0.28 -3.71 8.50
CA THR A 35 0.35 -2.42 8.79
C THR A 35 -0.58 -1.26 8.46
N ALA A 36 -1.24 -1.29 7.29
CA ALA A 36 -2.21 -0.30 6.87
C ALA A 36 -3.11 -0.81 5.73
N TYR A 37 -4.18 -0.07 5.45
CA TYR A 37 -5.04 -0.24 4.28
C TYR A 37 -4.66 0.79 3.21
N LEU A 38 -4.64 0.38 1.95
CA LEU A 38 -4.35 1.23 0.81
C LEU A 38 -5.57 1.37 -0.11
N CYS A 39 -5.92 2.61 -0.41
CA CYS A 39 -6.99 2.99 -1.32
C CYS A 39 -6.41 3.57 -2.61
N GLY A 40 -7.10 3.35 -3.73
CA GLY A 40 -6.62 3.74 -5.05
C GLY A 40 -5.27 3.10 -5.40
N ALA A 41 -5.03 1.87 -4.94
CA ALA A 41 -3.71 1.25 -5.01
C ALA A 41 -3.33 0.84 -6.44
N PHE A 42 -2.03 0.93 -6.75
CA PHE A 42 -1.40 0.37 -7.95
C PHE A 42 0.05 0.01 -7.65
N ILE A 43 0.67 -0.79 -8.51
CA ILE A 43 2.06 -1.23 -8.37
C ILE A 43 2.89 -0.65 -9.53
N LYS A 44 4.04 -0.06 -9.24
CA LYS A 44 4.96 0.44 -10.27
C LYS A 44 6.39 0.29 -9.78
N ALA A 45 7.28 -0.19 -10.66
CA ALA A 45 8.70 -0.39 -10.34
C ALA A 45 8.89 -1.17 -9.02
N ARG A 46 8.16 -2.29 -8.87
CA ARG A 46 8.12 -3.14 -7.66
C ARG A 46 7.68 -2.47 -6.36
N ALA A 47 7.24 -1.22 -6.37
CA ALA A 47 6.67 -0.54 -5.20
C ALA A 47 5.15 -0.46 -5.32
N GLY A 48 4.45 -0.61 -4.19
CA GLY A 48 3.04 -0.26 -4.08
C GLY A 48 2.87 1.24 -3.86
N ILE A 49 1.89 1.83 -4.51
CA ILE A 49 1.51 3.23 -4.33
C ILE A 49 0.02 3.26 -3.99
N GLY A 50 -0.36 4.05 -3.00
CA GLY A 50 -1.76 4.17 -2.59
C GLY A 50 -1.97 5.20 -1.48
N VAL A 51 -3.23 5.58 -1.27
CA VAL A 51 -3.65 6.45 -0.17
C VAL A 51 -3.81 5.61 1.09
N VAL A 52 -3.12 5.98 2.17
CA VAL A 52 -3.05 5.19 3.39
C VAL A 52 -4.23 5.44 4.34
N PHE A 53 -4.65 4.37 5.03
CA PHE A 53 -5.58 4.41 6.15
C PHE A 53 -5.15 3.45 7.27
N GLY A 54 -5.22 3.91 8.52
CA GLY A 54 -4.98 3.13 9.72
C GLY A 54 -3.53 2.65 9.86
N HIS A 55 -2.55 3.46 9.43
CA HIS A 55 -1.15 3.05 9.49
C HIS A 55 -0.67 2.90 10.93
N LYS A 56 -0.10 1.75 11.30
CA LYS A 56 0.36 1.48 12.68
C LYS A 56 1.56 2.32 13.13
N ARG A 57 2.36 2.82 12.19
CA ARG A 57 3.57 3.62 12.47
C ARG A 57 3.39 5.05 11.98
N LYS A 58 2.34 5.75 12.43
CA LYS A 58 2.25 7.20 12.20
C LYS A 58 3.46 7.82 12.89
N ASP A 59 4.29 8.54 12.13
CA ASP A 59 5.45 9.21 12.70
C ASP A 59 5.09 10.64 13.12
N GLN A 60 5.94 11.27 13.92
CA GLN A 60 5.73 12.63 14.43
C GLN A 60 5.67 13.71 13.33
N TYR A 61 5.99 13.36 12.09
CA TYR A 61 5.98 14.24 10.92
C TYR A 61 4.76 13.98 10.02
N GLY A 62 3.84 13.11 10.44
CA GLY A 62 2.62 12.78 9.72
C GLY A 62 2.83 11.95 8.45
N ARG A 63 4.00 11.33 8.21
CA ARG A 63 4.34 10.67 6.93
C ARG A 63 3.48 9.45 6.58
N PHE A 64 2.61 9.03 7.50
CA PHE A 64 1.66 7.92 7.29
C PHE A 64 0.25 8.23 7.80
N ASP A 65 -0.09 9.51 7.92
CA ASP A 65 -1.42 9.91 8.33
C ASP A 65 -2.47 9.55 7.29
N ASP A 66 -3.70 9.37 7.78
CA ASP A 66 -4.79 8.90 6.95
C ASP A 66 -5.08 9.92 5.84
N GLY A 67 -5.13 9.45 4.59
CA GLY A 67 -5.30 10.31 3.41
C GLY A 67 -3.99 10.68 2.72
N HIS A 68 -2.84 10.28 3.26
CA HIS A 68 -1.54 10.53 2.61
C HIS A 68 -1.28 9.52 1.50
N LEU A 69 -0.75 10.00 0.37
CA LEU A 69 -0.25 9.15 -0.70
C LEU A 69 1.13 8.62 -0.31
N ILE A 70 1.26 7.31 -0.20
CA ILE A 70 2.53 6.67 0.14
C ILE A 70 3.07 5.84 -1.01
N ARG A 71 4.40 5.72 -1.05
CA ARG A 71 5.13 4.71 -1.82
C ARG A 71 5.72 3.72 -0.83
N THR A 72 5.45 2.43 -0.99
CA THR A 72 6.02 1.40 -0.14
C THR A 72 7.48 1.11 -0.52
N SER A 73 8.17 0.35 0.34
CA SER A 73 9.37 -0.38 -0.08
C SER A 73 9.03 -1.49 -1.09
N ASP A 74 10.05 -2.20 -1.56
CA ASP A 74 9.89 -3.26 -2.54
C ASP A 74 8.89 -4.32 -2.09
N VAL A 75 7.96 -4.59 -3.00
CA VAL A 75 6.95 -5.62 -2.87
C VAL A 75 7.63 -6.97 -3.07
N LEU A 76 7.55 -7.80 -2.04
CA LEU A 76 8.07 -9.16 -2.03
C LEU A 76 7.06 -10.13 -2.62
N LYS A 77 5.80 -10.01 -2.18
CA LYS A 77 4.69 -10.84 -2.66
C LYS A 77 3.37 -10.08 -2.62
N VAL A 78 2.46 -10.46 -3.50
CA VAL A 78 1.05 -10.04 -3.46
C VAL A 78 0.19 -11.28 -3.62
N GLU A 79 -0.71 -11.49 -2.68
CA GLU A 79 -1.56 -12.67 -2.63
C GLU A 79 -2.98 -12.31 -2.22
N ARG A 80 -3.90 -13.27 -2.37
CA ARG A 80 -5.31 -13.07 -2.06
C ARG A 80 -5.63 -13.73 -0.73
N GLU A 81 -6.12 -12.94 0.21
CA GLU A 81 -6.55 -13.39 1.54
C GLU A 81 -8.03 -13.05 1.72
N GLY A 82 -8.86 -14.10 1.70
CA GLY A 82 -10.31 -13.95 1.59
C GLY A 82 -10.70 -13.14 0.36
N ARG A 83 -11.33 -11.98 0.59
CA ARG A 83 -11.85 -11.10 -0.47
C ARG A 83 -10.89 -9.99 -0.89
N PHE A 84 -9.74 -9.87 -0.24
CA PHE A 84 -8.81 -8.75 -0.44
C PHE A 84 -7.46 -9.23 -0.96
N TRP A 85 -6.79 -8.35 -1.70
CA TRP A 85 -5.39 -8.54 -2.04
C TRP A 85 -4.53 -7.96 -0.93
N VAL A 86 -3.51 -8.71 -0.55
CA VAL A 86 -2.56 -8.33 0.50
C VAL A 86 -1.18 -8.28 -0.11
N MET A 87 -0.49 -7.18 0.14
CA MET A 87 0.82 -6.86 -0.39
C MET A 87 1.83 -6.88 0.76
N THR A 88 2.77 -7.82 0.70
CA THR A 88 3.87 -7.90 1.65
C THR A 88 5.11 -7.26 1.06
N THR A 89 5.70 -6.36 1.82
CA THR A 89 6.94 -5.65 1.52
C THR A 89 8.01 -6.06 2.53
N VAL A 90 9.24 -5.55 2.40
CA VAL A 90 10.37 -5.90 3.28
C VAL A 90 10.01 -5.83 4.78
N ASN A 91 9.25 -4.82 5.23
CA ASN A 91 9.00 -4.57 6.66
C ASN A 91 7.52 -4.30 6.98
N SER A 92 6.61 -4.50 6.03
CA SER A 92 5.22 -4.05 6.18
C SER A 92 4.25 -4.85 5.32
N ARG A 93 3.00 -4.93 5.77
CA ARG A 93 1.92 -5.68 5.13
C ARG A 93 0.73 -4.76 4.90
N TYR A 94 0.30 -4.65 3.64
CA TYR A 94 -0.74 -3.70 3.24
C TYR A 94 -1.92 -4.42 2.63
N VAL A 95 -3.12 -4.09 3.08
CA VAL A 95 -4.36 -4.57 2.45
C VAL A 95 -4.77 -3.59 1.36
N LEU A 96 -4.98 -4.08 0.15
CA LEU A 96 -5.45 -3.26 -0.97
C LEU A 96 -6.99 -3.18 -0.94
N ALA A 97 -7.51 -2.13 -0.31
CA ALA A 97 -8.95 -1.93 -0.15
C ALA A 97 -9.62 -1.61 -1.50
N THR A 98 -9.02 -0.70 -2.27
CA THR A 98 -9.47 -0.30 -3.61
C THR A 98 -8.28 -0.12 -4.55
N PHE A 99 -8.56 -0.16 -5.86
CA PHE A 99 -7.56 -0.01 -6.91
C PHE A 99 -7.75 1.31 -7.62
N GLN A 100 -6.64 1.92 -8.07
CA GLN A 100 -6.70 3.09 -8.95
C GLN A 100 -7.56 2.77 -10.19
N ARG A 101 -8.53 3.64 -10.52
CA ARG A 101 -9.35 3.49 -11.72
C ARG A 101 -8.45 3.44 -12.97
N GLY A 102 -8.74 2.55 -13.90
CA GLY A 102 -7.97 2.35 -15.13
C GLY A 102 -6.70 1.52 -14.97
N ASN A 103 -5.87 1.81 -13.96
CA ASN A 103 -4.51 1.25 -13.88
C ASN A 103 -4.29 0.22 -12.75
N GLY A 104 -4.96 0.34 -11.60
CA GLY A 104 -4.58 -0.42 -10.40
C GLY A 104 -4.64 -1.93 -10.59
N ARG A 105 -5.73 -2.46 -11.15
CA ARG A 105 -5.86 -3.90 -11.43
C ARG A 105 -4.93 -4.38 -12.56
N ALA A 106 -4.67 -3.53 -13.55
CA ALA A 106 -3.76 -3.86 -14.65
C ALA A 106 -2.33 -4.03 -14.10
N SER A 107 -1.88 -3.07 -13.29
CA SER A 107 -0.56 -3.12 -12.65
C SER A 107 -0.37 -4.31 -11.70
N LEU A 108 -1.42 -4.71 -10.97
CA LEU A 108 -1.37 -5.92 -10.15
C LEU A 108 -1.19 -7.18 -11.00
N ARG A 109 -1.95 -7.32 -12.09
CA ARG A 109 -1.82 -8.47 -13.01
C ARG A 109 -0.44 -8.52 -13.63
N GLU A 110 0.10 -7.36 -14.02
CA GLU A 110 1.45 -7.26 -14.55
C GLU A 110 2.49 -7.68 -13.51
N PHE A 111 2.39 -7.19 -12.27
CA PHE A 111 3.27 -7.60 -11.17
C PHE A 111 3.23 -9.13 -10.97
N LEU A 112 2.03 -9.72 -10.88
CA LEU A 112 1.86 -11.17 -10.71
C LEU A 112 2.41 -11.98 -11.89
N ARG A 113 2.30 -11.46 -13.11
CA ARG A 113 2.86 -12.10 -14.31
C ARG A 113 4.39 -12.11 -14.26
N LEU A 114 4.98 -10.98 -13.88
CA LEU A 114 6.43 -10.84 -13.79
C LEU A 114 7.01 -11.61 -12.59
N SER A 115 6.32 -11.64 -11.46
CA SER A 115 6.77 -12.36 -10.26
C SER A 115 6.74 -13.87 -10.43
N LYS A 116 5.85 -14.42 -11.27
CA LYS A 116 5.80 -15.85 -11.61
C LYS A 116 6.96 -16.29 -12.52
N GLY A 117 7.65 -15.34 -13.18
CA GLY A 117 8.71 -15.62 -14.15
C GLY A 117 10.13 -15.32 -13.65
N GLN A 118 10.32 -14.83 -12.42
CA GLN A 118 11.64 -14.49 -11.88
C GLN A 118 12.00 -15.35 -10.66
N PRO A 119 12.95 -16.30 -10.78
CA PRO A 119 13.69 -16.78 -9.62
C PRO A 119 14.82 -15.78 -9.35
N HIS A 120 14.57 -14.72 -8.59
CA HIS A 120 15.66 -13.84 -8.17
C HIS A 120 15.72 -13.72 -6.64
N PHE A 121 16.62 -14.52 -6.07
CA PHE A 121 17.29 -14.24 -4.82
C PHE A 121 18.12 -12.97 -4.98
N THR A 122 17.96 -12.02 -4.06
CA THR A 122 18.91 -10.93 -3.87
C THR A 122 20.25 -11.51 -3.39
N PRO A 123 21.40 -11.15 -3.97
CA PRO A 123 22.70 -11.49 -3.40
C PRO A 123 22.81 -10.88 -1.99
N ARG A 124 23.21 -11.70 -1.01
CA ARG A 124 23.28 -11.31 0.41
C ARG A 124 24.49 -10.41 0.76
N VAL A 125 25.37 -10.11 -0.18
CA VAL A 125 26.62 -9.38 0.10
C VAL A 125 26.88 -8.39 -1.04
N LEU A 126 26.99 -7.12 -0.69
CA LEU A 126 27.64 -6.11 -1.53
C LEU A 126 29.14 -6.37 -1.46
N GLN A 127 29.79 -6.56 -2.62
CA GLN A 127 31.26 -6.49 -2.73
C GLN A 127 31.75 -5.08 -2.39
#